data_AF-A0A4Q9R5Z7-F1
#
_entry.id   AF-A0A4Q9R5Z7-F1
#
_cell.length_a   1.000
_cell.length_b   1.000
_cell.length_c   1.000
_cell.angle_alpha   90.00
_cell.angle_beta   90.00
_cell.angle_gamma   90.00
#
_symmetry.space_group_name_H-M   'P 1'
#
loop_
_entity.id
_entity.type
_entity.pdbx_description
1 polymer ?
#
loop_
_entity_poly.entity_id
_entity_poly.type
_entity_poly.pdbx_seq_one_letter_code
_entity_poly.pdbx_strand_id
1 'polypeptide(L)'
;MNARDQARIPDFAGQPAVITDAPLALQLLVDEGVRSADEWFDDQHRRQLWRHLAYARALIEPGDNRLAFESGFLNRLQQRVQHLGSVDVSAQAALPRKISPG
;
A
#
# COMPACT_ATOMS: atom_id res chain seq x y z
N MET A 1 -17.48 17.96 1.16
CA MET A 1 -17.28 16.91 0.14
C MET A 1 -17.79 15.61 0.73
N ASN A 2 -18.63 14.84 0.03
CA ASN A 2 -19.15 13.57 0.56
C ASN A 2 -18.17 12.44 0.20
N ALA A 3 -17.98 11.45 1.09
CA ALA A 3 -17.07 10.31 0.88
C ALA A 3 -17.46 9.36 -0.29
N ARG A 4 -18.53 9.69 -1.03
CA ARG A 4 -18.94 9.03 -2.29
C ARG A 4 -18.24 9.64 -3.52
N ASP A 5 -17.66 10.82 -3.36
CA ASP A 5 -17.02 11.58 -4.44
C ASP A 5 -15.49 11.45 -4.39
N GLN A 6 -14.97 10.59 -3.52
CA GLN A 6 -13.55 10.34 -3.30
C GLN A 6 -13.15 8.96 -3.81
N ALA A 7 -11.94 8.87 -4.34
CA ALA A 7 -11.36 7.61 -4.75
C ALA A 7 -11.04 6.74 -3.53
N ARG A 8 -11.00 5.43 -3.75
CA ARG A 8 -10.88 4.42 -2.69
C ARG A 8 -9.82 3.40 -3.03
N ILE A 9 -9.12 2.95 -2.01
CA ILE A 9 -8.19 1.83 -2.07
C ILE A 9 -8.88 0.67 -1.34
N PRO A 10 -8.99 -0.51 -1.97
CA PRO A 10 -9.63 -1.66 -1.34
C PRO A 10 -8.85 -2.14 -0.11
N ASP A 11 -9.51 -2.93 0.73
CA ASP A 11 -8.85 -3.62 1.83
C ASP A 11 -7.82 -4.64 1.32
N PHE A 12 -6.89 -5.03 2.20
CA PHE A 12 -5.84 -5.99 1.87
C PHE A 12 -5.46 -6.83 3.06
N ALA A 13 -5.62 -8.15 2.97
CA ALA A 13 -5.07 -9.09 3.94
C ALA A 13 -5.35 -8.70 5.41
N GLY A 14 -6.59 -8.28 5.68
CA GLY A 14 -7.06 -7.83 6.99
C GLY A 14 -6.79 -6.36 7.32
N GLN A 15 -6.07 -5.62 6.47
CA GLN A 15 -5.90 -4.17 6.59
C GLN A 15 -7.09 -3.43 5.96
N PRO A 16 -7.62 -2.38 6.60
CA PRO A 16 -8.83 -1.71 6.17
C PRO A 16 -8.68 -1.00 4.83
N ALA A 17 -9.80 -0.86 4.10
CA ALA A 17 -9.90 0.00 2.94
C ALA A 17 -9.63 1.47 3.31
N VAL A 18 -9.08 2.24 2.36
CA VAL A 18 -8.74 3.67 2.55
C VAL A 18 -9.58 4.53 1.61
N ILE A 19 -10.18 5.60 2.15
CA ILE A 19 -10.76 6.67 1.34
C ILE A 19 -9.67 7.72 1.16
N THR A 20 -9.34 8.06 -0.07
CA THR A 20 -8.26 9.02 -0.36
C THR A 20 -8.81 10.44 -0.45
N ASP A 21 -7.91 11.42 -0.42
CA ASP A 21 -8.28 12.82 -0.68
C ASP A 21 -8.49 13.10 -2.18
N ALA A 22 -8.13 12.17 -3.07
CA ALA A 22 -8.32 12.32 -4.50
C ALA A 22 -9.80 12.20 -4.89
N PRO A 23 -10.29 13.00 -5.85
CA PRO A 23 -11.65 12.86 -6.38
C PRO A 23 -11.85 11.48 -7.03
N LEU A 24 -13.09 10.98 -7.02
CA LEU A 24 -13.46 9.71 -7.67
C LEU A 24 -13.11 9.70 -9.17
N ALA A 25 -13.10 10.85 -9.83
CA ALA A 25 -12.66 10.98 -11.23
C ALA A 25 -11.21 10.50 -11.46
N LEU A 26 -10.37 10.52 -10.41
CA LEU A 26 -8.98 10.06 -10.45
C LEU A 26 -8.80 8.62 -9.93
N GLN A 27 -9.89 7.86 -9.74
CA GLN A 27 -9.86 6.48 -9.25
C GLN A 27 -8.90 5.60 -10.06
N LEU A 28 -8.87 5.73 -11.39
CA LEU A 28 -7.96 4.95 -12.24
C LEU A 28 -6.49 5.18 -11.91
N LEU A 29 -6.10 6.41 -11.54
CA LEU A 29 -4.72 6.71 -11.14
C LEU A 29 -4.42 6.18 -9.74
N VAL A 30 -5.39 6.20 -8.83
CA VAL A 30 -5.27 5.53 -7.52
C VAL A 30 -5.05 4.03 -7.72
N ASP A 31 -5.87 3.38 -8.56
CA ASP A 31 -5.77 1.96 -8.88
C ASP A 31 -4.43 1.62 -9.55
N GLU A 32 -3.93 2.49 -10.43
CA GLU A 32 -2.59 2.38 -11.03
C GLU A 32 -1.50 2.41 -9.96
N GLY A 33 -1.61 3.32 -8.99
CA GLY A 33 -0.71 3.40 -7.84
C GLY A 33 -0.72 2.12 -7.01
N VAL A 34 -1.90 1.60 -6.69
CA VAL A 34 -2.09 0.34 -5.96
C VAL A 34 -1.42 -0.82 -6.70
N ARG A 35 -1.67 -0.95 -8.00
CA ARG A 35 -1.08 -2.01 -8.83
C ARG A 35 0.43 -1.90 -8.90
N SER A 36 0.96 -0.70 -9.10
CA SER A 36 2.40 -0.47 -9.17
C SER A 36 3.11 -0.79 -7.84
N ALA A 37 2.45 -0.58 -6.70
CA ALA A 37 2.95 -0.99 -5.39
C ALA A 37 2.96 -2.52 -5.22
N ASP A 38 1.90 -3.19 -5.67
CA ASP A 38 1.82 -4.65 -5.65
C ASP A 38 2.91 -5.29 -6.54
N GLU A 39 3.07 -4.80 -7.77
CA GLU A 39 4.12 -5.23 -8.69
C GLU A 39 5.52 -5.08 -8.08
N TRP A 40 5.80 -3.93 -7.44
CA TRP A 40 7.08 -3.72 -6.79
C TRP A 40 7.32 -4.67 -5.61
N PHE A 41 6.29 -4.91 -4.81
CA PHE A 41 6.41 -5.73 -3.60
C PHE A 41 6.59 -7.21 -3.95
N ASP A 42 5.88 -7.68 -4.97
CA ASP A 42 5.87 -9.08 -5.39
C ASP A 42 7.06 -9.44 -6.32
N ASP A 43 7.78 -8.45 -6.85
CA ASP A 43 9.01 -8.65 -7.61
C ASP A 43 10.21 -9.05 -6.72
N GLN A 44 10.78 -10.23 -7.01
CA GLN A 44 11.96 -10.77 -6.33
C GLN A 44 13.25 -9.99 -6.67
N HIS A 45 13.29 -9.33 -7.83
CA HIS A 45 14.40 -8.51 -8.30
C HIS A 45 14.10 -7.01 -8.21
N ARG A 46 13.16 -6.63 -7.32
CA ARG A 46 12.68 -5.27 -7.18
C ARG A 46 13.83 -4.28 -7.00
N ARG A 47 13.74 -3.20 -7.77
CA ARG A 47 14.59 -2.02 -7.61
C ARG A 47 14.35 -1.39 -6.23
N GLN A 48 15.24 -0.50 -5.80
CA GLN A 48 15.02 0.30 -4.59
C GLN A 48 13.66 1.01 -4.67
N LEU A 49 12.89 0.98 -3.58
CA LEU A 49 11.52 1.49 -3.52
C LEU A 49 11.37 2.91 -4.12
N TRP A 50 12.23 3.82 -3.67
CA TRP A 50 12.20 5.21 -4.12
C TRP A 50 12.43 5.35 -5.63
N ARG A 51 13.26 4.49 -6.24
CA ARG A 51 13.51 4.50 -7.69
C ARG A 51 12.28 4.07 -8.45
N HIS A 52 11.64 2.98 -8.00
CA HIS A 52 10.41 2.48 -8.63
C HIS A 52 9.32 3.55 -8.64
N LEU A 53 9.05 4.17 -7.48
CA LEU A 53 8.10 5.26 -7.37
C LEU A 53 8.50 6.46 -8.24
N ALA A 54 9.78 6.86 -8.23
CA ALA A 54 10.26 8.01 -9.00
C ALA A 54 10.08 7.81 -10.52
N TYR A 55 10.34 6.62 -11.05
CA TYR A 55 10.13 6.33 -12.47
C TYR A 55 8.65 6.20 -12.81
N ALA A 56 7.84 5.52 -11.99
CA ALA A 56 6.43 5.33 -12.26
C ALA A 56 5.67 6.68 -12.28
N ARG A 57 5.88 7.52 -11.26
CA ARG A 57 5.22 8.83 -11.16
C ARG A 57 5.65 9.84 -12.22
N ALA A 58 6.82 9.63 -12.85
CA ALA A 58 7.32 10.49 -13.92
C ALA A 58 6.52 10.32 -15.23
N LEU A 59 5.79 9.20 -15.39
CA LEU A 59 4.90 8.95 -16.52
C LEU A 59 3.53 9.64 -16.37
N ILE A 60 3.27 10.23 -15.20
CA ILE A 60 1.98 10.84 -14.86
C ILE A 60 2.13 12.36 -14.84
N GLU A 61 1.13 13.04 -15.39
CA GLU A 61 1.04 14.50 -15.39
C GLU A 61 1.19 15.05 -13.95
N PRO A 62 2.02 16.09 -13.74
CA PRO A 62 2.16 16.72 -12.43
C PRO A 62 0.83 17.27 -11.88
N GLY A 63 0.76 17.42 -10.56
CA GLY A 63 -0.43 17.92 -9.86
C GLY A 63 -1.29 16.80 -9.31
N ASP A 64 -2.61 17.00 -9.32
CA ASP A 64 -3.58 16.10 -8.69
C ASP A 64 -3.52 14.67 -9.26
N ASN A 65 -3.24 14.53 -10.56
CA ASN A 65 -3.07 13.24 -11.23
C ASN A 65 -1.94 12.43 -10.58
N ARG A 66 -0.77 13.06 -10.40
CA ARG A 66 0.37 12.42 -9.74
C ARG A 66 0.10 12.14 -8.28
N LEU A 67 -0.54 13.07 -7.55
CA LEU A 67 -0.89 12.88 -6.15
C LEU A 67 -1.88 11.72 -5.94
N ALA A 68 -2.84 11.54 -6.84
CA ALA A 68 -3.76 10.40 -6.81
C ALA A 68 -3.00 9.07 -6.96
N PHE A 69 -2.08 8.99 -7.93
CA PHE A 69 -1.20 7.83 -8.08
C PHE A 69 -0.33 7.57 -6.84
N GLU A 70 0.35 8.60 -6.33
CA GLU A 70 1.21 8.49 -5.14
C GLU A 70 0.40 8.06 -3.92
N SER A 71 -0.86 8.53 -3.79
CA SER A 71 -1.78 8.12 -2.74
C SER A 71 -2.12 6.63 -2.83
N GLY A 72 -2.44 6.12 -4.02
CA GLY A 72 -2.67 4.69 -4.26
C GLY A 72 -1.45 3.85 -3.88
N PHE A 73 -0.29 4.26 -4.37
CA PHE A 73 0.97 3.55 -4.18
C PHE A 73 1.40 3.46 -2.71
N LEU A 74 1.43 4.60 -2.01
CA LEU A 74 1.95 4.66 -0.64
C LEU A 74 1.00 4.01 0.37
N ASN A 75 -0.31 4.19 0.24
CA ASN A 75 -1.28 3.54 1.13
C ASN A 75 -1.29 2.02 0.92
N ARG A 76 -1.16 1.55 -0.33
CA ARG A 76 -1.05 0.11 -0.57
C ARG A 76 0.21 -0.48 0.08
N LEU A 77 1.36 0.19 -0.04
CA LEU A 77 2.57 -0.24 0.65
C LEU A 77 2.39 -0.24 2.17
N GLN A 78 1.72 0.77 2.73
CA GLN A 78 1.42 0.80 4.16
C GLN A 78 0.61 -0.42 4.60
N GLN A 79 -0.45 -0.79 3.86
CA GLN A 79 -1.22 -2.01 4.13
C GLN A 79 -0.32 -3.25 4.08
N ARG A 80 0.57 -3.38 3.08
CA ARG A 80 1.47 -4.55 2.98
C ARG A 80 2.48 -4.61 4.14
N VAL A 81 3.07 -3.49 4.52
CA VAL A 81 4.01 -3.41 5.66
C VAL A 81 3.31 -3.75 6.97
N GLN A 82 2.10 -3.25 7.20
CA GLN A 82 1.30 -3.57 8.37
C GLN A 82 0.92 -5.06 8.41
N HIS A 83 0.55 -5.64 7.27
CA HIS A 83 0.28 -7.06 7.16
C HIS A 83 1.50 -7.90 7.55
N LEU A 84 2.69 -7.60 7.01
CA LEU A 84 3.94 -8.28 7.40
C LEU A 84 4.18 -8.22 8.91
N GLY A 85 4.05 -7.03 9.52
CA GLY A 85 4.20 -6.87 10.96
C GLY A 85 3.16 -7.67 11.78
N SER A 86 1.93 -7.77 11.29
CA SER A 86 0.86 -8.53 11.95
C SER A 86 1.06 -10.06 11.88
N VAL A 87 1.64 -10.55 10.77
CA VAL A 87 1.99 -11.96 10.59
C VAL A 87 3.13 -12.34 11.53
N ASP A 88 4.17 -11.50 11.65
CA ASP A 88 5.31 -11.75 12.53
C ASP A 88 4.91 -11.83 14.01
N VAL A 89 4.04 -10.92 14.48
CA VAL A 89 3.53 -10.94 15.86
C VAL A 89 2.72 -12.21 16.14
N SER A 90 1.90 -12.64 15.18
CA SER A 90 1.10 -13.86 15.29
C SER A 90 1.99 -15.11 15.32
N ALA A 91 3.03 -15.17 14.51
CA ALA A 91 4.00 -16.26 14.48
C ALA A 91 4.82 -16.35 15.78
N GLN A 92 5.22 -15.21 16.36
CA GLN A 92 5.93 -15.17 17.64
C GLN A 92 5.05 -15.60 18.83
N ALA A 93 3.77 -15.25 18.82
CA ALA A 93 2.81 -15.66 19.85
C ALA A 93 2.53 -17.18 19.85
N ALA A 94 2.70 -17.85 18.71
CA ALA A 94 2.48 -19.29 18.56
C ALA A 94 3.65 -20.18 19.03
N LEU A 95 4.81 -19.61 19.36
CA LEU A 95 5.96 -20.36 19.86
C LEU A 95 5.79 -20.70 21.37
N PRO A 96 5.98 -21.96 21.78
CA PRO A 96 5.87 -22.34 23.19
C PRO A 96 6.97 -21.65 23.99
N ARG A 97 6.59 -20.88 25.02
CA ARG A 97 7.54 -20.30 25.98
C ARG A 97 8.26 -21.44 26.69
N LYS A 98 9.57 -21.57 26.47
CA LYS A 98 10.42 -22.47 27.26
C LYS A 98 10.39 -22.00 28.71
N ILE A 99 9.69 -22.72 29.56
CA ILE A 99 9.76 -22.54 31.01
C ILE A 99 11.08 -23.18 31.43
N SER A 100 12.11 -22.38 31.67
CA SER A 100 13.33 -22.88 32.30
C SER A 100 13.00 -23.27 33.75
N PRO A 101 13.23 -24.52 34.18
CA PRO A 101 13.20 -24.84 35.59
C PRO A 101 14.45 -24.24 36.24
N GLY A 102 14.27 -23.63 37.41
CA GLY A 102 15.35 -23.11 38.25
C GLY A 102 16.17 -24.18 38.94
#